data_AF-A0A814R745-F1
#
_entry.id   AF-A0A814R745-F1
#
_cell.length_a   1.000
_cell.length_b   1.000
_cell.length_c   1.000
_cell.angle_alpha   90.00
_cell.angle_beta   90.00
_cell.angle_gamma   90.00
#
_symmetry.space_group_name_H-M   'P 1'
#
loop_
_entity.id
_entity.type
_entity.pdbx_description
1 polymer ?
#
loop_
_entity_poly.entity_id
_entity_poly.type
_entity_poly.pdbx_seq_one_letter_code
_entity_poly.pdbx_strand_id
1 'polypeptide(L)'
;MGTNAEFNLRFTKKMIEKEASAAEKKYEASRKKALDALKKSGDVETARIYAETAVQNRTAHNQFLIMASRIDSVIAKIQQANAQSVMVKNMKQVNKMLEHVNKDMNASELAKVMDKFEQAFEDFDVKEQVMSNAMNQAMATSAPTEAVHDLLRQIADENNLEIREQLDAIPNIQHTIQTPAQQETAAQSNRLAALRHA
;
A
#
# COMPACT_ATOMS: atom_id res chain seq x y z
N MET A 1 -1.87 -18.77 -18.75
CA MET A 1 -0.50 -18.24 -18.60
C MET A 1 -0.62 -16.85 -18.01
N GLY A 2 -0.18 -16.64 -16.76
CA GLY A 2 -0.15 -15.31 -16.17
C GLY A 2 0.68 -14.40 -17.07
N THR A 3 0.11 -13.26 -17.46
CA THR A 3 0.79 -12.25 -18.28
C THR A 3 2.16 -11.94 -17.69
N ASN A 4 3.21 -11.78 -18.52
CA ASN A 4 4.58 -11.39 -18.08
C ASN A 4 4.59 -10.24 -17.06
N ALA A 5 3.60 -9.34 -17.14
CA ALA A 5 3.36 -8.28 -16.17
C ALA A 5 3.07 -8.76 -14.73
N GLU A 6 2.26 -9.80 -14.55
CA GLU A 6 1.94 -10.35 -13.21
C GLU A 6 3.19 -10.93 -12.56
N PHE A 7 3.97 -11.68 -13.32
CA PHE A 7 5.23 -12.27 -12.86
C PHE A 7 6.24 -11.18 -12.44
N ASN A 8 6.42 -10.17 -13.28
CA ASN A 8 7.31 -9.04 -12.98
C ASN A 8 6.87 -8.29 -11.72
N LEU A 9 5.57 -8.03 -11.56
CA LEU A 9 5.04 -7.35 -10.37
C LEU A 9 5.23 -8.19 -9.09
N ARG A 10 5.03 -9.51 -9.16
CA ARG A 10 5.32 -10.41 -8.01
C ARG A 10 6.79 -10.38 -7.63
N PHE A 11 7.67 -10.33 -8.61
CA PHE A 11 9.11 -10.22 -8.38
C PHE A 11 9.47 -8.86 -7.75
N THR A 12 8.94 -7.76 -8.29
CA THR A 12 9.13 -6.41 -7.74
C THR A 12 8.61 -6.30 -6.30
N LYS A 13 7.43 -6.89 -6.00
CA LYS A 13 6.92 -6.98 -4.63
C LYS A 13 7.93 -7.64 -3.70
N LYS A 14 8.45 -8.81 -4.05
CA LYS A 14 9.44 -9.53 -3.22
C LYS A 14 10.72 -8.71 -3.00
N MET A 15 11.16 -7.96 -4.02
CA MET A 15 12.30 -7.05 -3.86
C MET A 15 12.00 -5.93 -2.86
N ILE A 16 10.81 -5.33 -2.92
CA ILE A 16 10.39 -4.26 -2.01
C ILE A 16 10.21 -4.78 -0.58
N GLU A 17 9.65 -5.98 -0.39
CA GLU A 17 9.55 -6.61 0.94
C GLU A 17 10.94 -6.85 1.56
N LYS A 18 11.92 -7.19 0.73
CA LYS A 18 13.31 -7.32 1.18
C LYS A 18 13.90 -5.96 1.60
N GLU A 19 13.65 -4.90 0.85
CA GLU A 19 14.07 -3.53 1.21
C GLU A 19 13.35 -3.05 2.48
N ALA A 20 12.07 -3.38 2.66
CA ALA A 20 11.33 -3.12 3.89
C ALA A 20 12.02 -3.80 5.09
N SER A 21 12.33 -5.09 4.98
CA SER A 21 13.04 -5.82 6.05
C SER A 21 14.44 -5.25 6.33
N ALA A 22 15.15 -4.76 5.30
CA ALA A 22 16.44 -4.11 5.48
C ALA A 22 16.31 -2.75 6.19
N ALA A 23 15.29 -1.95 5.86
CA ALA A 23 14.99 -0.69 6.54
C ALA A 23 14.64 -0.92 8.02
N GLU A 24 13.89 -1.99 8.34
CA GLU A 24 13.56 -2.34 9.72
C GLU A 24 14.80 -2.70 10.55
N LYS A 25 15.72 -3.47 9.97
CA LYS A 25 17.00 -3.76 10.63
C LYS A 25 17.84 -2.49 10.90
N LYS A 26 17.81 -1.52 9.97
CA LYS A 26 18.48 -0.22 10.13
C LYS A 26 17.81 0.64 11.20
N TYR A 27 16.48 0.56 11.32
CA TYR A 27 15.71 1.19 12.39
C TYR A 27 16.15 0.64 13.75
N GLU A 28 16.12 -0.68 13.95
CA GLU A 28 16.52 -1.31 15.23
C GLU A 28 17.98 -1.00 15.61
N ALA A 29 18.88 -1.01 14.63
CA ALA A 29 20.27 -0.64 14.85
C ALA A 29 20.44 0.83 15.30
N SER A 30 19.73 1.76 14.66
CA SER A 30 19.76 3.19 15.00
C SER A 30 19.10 3.46 16.36
N ARG A 31 17.99 2.76 16.65
CA ARG A 31 17.30 2.80 17.94
C ARG A 31 18.21 2.36 19.09
N LYS A 32 18.95 1.27 18.90
CA LYS A 32 19.93 0.80 19.90
C LYS A 32 21.05 1.82 20.12
N LYS A 33 21.56 2.47 19.06
CA LYS A 33 22.56 3.53 19.17
C LYS A 33 22.05 4.76 19.91
N ALA A 34 20.80 5.16 19.67
CA ALA A 34 20.16 6.25 20.41
C ALA A 34 20.07 5.91 21.91
N LEU A 35 19.67 4.68 22.25
CA LEU A 35 19.62 4.20 23.63
C LEU A 35 20.99 4.19 24.30
N ASP A 36 22.01 3.70 23.60
CA ASP A 36 23.39 3.69 24.10
C ASP A 36 23.91 5.11 24.35
N ALA A 37 23.62 6.07 23.47
CA ALA A 37 24.00 7.47 23.63
C ALA A 37 23.31 8.12 24.85
N LEU A 38 22.02 7.85 25.05
CA LEU A 38 21.23 8.34 26.18
C LEU A 38 21.75 7.78 27.52
N LYS A 39 22.06 6.47 27.58
CA LYS A 39 22.50 5.79 28.82
C LYS A 39 23.95 6.04 29.21
N LYS A 40 24.86 6.13 28.23
CA LYS A 40 26.31 6.17 28.51
C LYS A 40 26.88 7.57 28.58
N SER A 41 26.40 8.47 27.73
CA SER A 41 26.98 9.80 27.57
C SER A 41 26.10 10.91 28.15
N GLY A 42 24.80 10.66 28.35
CA GLY A 42 23.82 11.72 28.68
C GLY A 42 23.71 12.77 27.57
N ASP A 43 24.27 12.50 26.40
CA ASP A 43 24.33 13.41 25.26
C ASP A 43 23.03 13.30 24.46
N VAL A 44 22.09 14.17 24.84
CA VAL A 44 20.76 14.29 24.26
C VAL A 44 20.84 14.66 22.77
N GLU A 45 21.85 15.42 22.35
CA GLU A 45 21.98 15.89 20.97
C GLU A 45 22.40 14.76 20.03
N THR A 46 23.41 13.97 20.43
CA THR A 46 23.80 12.76 19.68
C THR A 46 22.66 11.72 19.66
N ALA A 47 21.95 11.54 20.77
CA ALA A 47 20.82 10.62 20.82
C ALA A 47 19.66 11.06 19.92
N ARG A 48 19.42 12.38 19.81
CA ARG A 48 18.43 12.96 18.90
C ARG A 48 18.75 12.66 17.44
N ILE A 49 20.00 12.79 17.02
CA ILE A 49 20.42 12.49 15.63
C ILE A 49 20.18 11.01 15.30
N TYR A 50 20.53 10.09 16.20
CA TYR A 50 20.25 8.67 16.01
C TYR A 50 18.75 8.34 16.04
N ALA A 51 17.98 9.03 16.88
CA ALA A 51 16.52 8.89 16.92
C ALA A 51 15.86 9.40 15.63
N GLU A 52 16.30 10.53 15.08
CA GLU A 52 15.82 11.05 13.79
C GLU A 52 16.11 10.04 12.67
N THR A 53 17.34 9.52 12.61
CA THR A 53 17.72 8.48 11.65
C THR A 53 16.86 7.22 11.83
N ALA A 54 16.54 6.84 13.06
CA ALA A 54 15.63 5.73 13.33
C ALA A 54 14.23 6.01 12.77
N VAL A 55 13.65 7.18 13.03
CA VAL A 55 12.31 7.54 12.51
C VAL A 55 12.29 7.58 10.98
N GLN A 56 13.34 8.12 10.34
CA GLN A 56 13.48 8.11 8.89
C GLN A 56 13.46 6.66 8.34
N ASN A 57 14.22 5.75 8.95
CA ASN A 57 14.22 4.33 8.55
C ASN A 57 12.86 3.64 8.79
N ARG A 58 12.17 3.95 9.91
CA ARG A 58 10.83 3.43 10.19
C ARG A 58 9.79 3.93 9.18
N THR A 59 9.89 5.21 8.79
CA THR A 59 9.03 5.79 7.76
C THR A 59 9.29 5.14 6.40
N ALA A 60 10.56 4.92 6.05
CA ALA A 60 10.93 4.21 4.83
C ALA A 60 10.41 2.76 4.83
N HIS A 61 10.53 2.04 5.95
CA HIS A 61 9.96 0.70 6.11
C HIS A 61 8.47 0.67 5.83
N ASN A 62 7.71 1.57 6.49
CA ASN A 62 6.26 1.68 6.29
C ASN A 62 5.91 2.01 4.83
N GLN A 63 6.66 2.92 4.20
CA GLN A 63 6.44 3.28 2.79
C GLN A 63 6.69 2.09 1.85
N PHE A 64 7.71 1.27 2.11
CA PHE A 64 7.95 0.05 1.34
C PHE A 64 6.83 -0.98 1.55
N LEU A 65 6.34 -1.18 2.77
CA LEU A 65 5.19 -2.06 3.04
C LEU A 65 3.93 -1.60 2.31
N ILE A 66 3.63 -0.30 2.33
CA ILE A 66 2.52 0.28 1.58
C ILE A 66 2.71 0.03 0.08
N MET A 67 3.91 0.21 -0.46
CA MET A 67 4.20 -0.04 -1.87
C MET A 67 4.03 -1.51 -2.24
N ALA A 68 4.47 -2.45 -1.40
CA ALA A 68 4.26 -3.88 -1.60
C ALA A 68 2.76 -4.24 -1.61
N SER A 69 1.98 -3.70 -0.68
CA SER A 69 0.53 -3.89 -0.61
C SER A 69 -0.20 -3.30 -1.84
N ARG A 70 0.23 -2.14 -2.33
CA ARG A 70 -0.29 -1.56 -3.58
C ARG A 70 -0.01 -2.46 -4.78
N ILE A 71 1.18 -3.06 -4.85
CA ILE A 71 1.53 -3.99 -5.92
C ILE A 71 0.67 -5.26 -5.85
N ASP A 72 0.43 -5.81 -4.66
CA ASP A 72 -0.52 -6.92 -4.49
C ASP A 72 -1.91 -6.58 -5.00
N SER A 73 -2.40 -5.37 -4.70
CA SER A 73 -3.69 -4.90 -5.19
C SER A 73 -3.75 -4.85 -6.72
N VAL A 74 -2.66 -4.43 -7.37
CA VAL A 74 -2.56 -4.41 -8.83
C VAL A 74 -2.49 -5.84 -9.40
N ILE A 75 -1.73 -6.74 -8.76
CA ILE A 75 -1.69 -8.15 -9.14
C ILE A 75 -3.09 -8.78 -9.09
N ALA A 76 -3.86 -8.53 -8.01
CA ALA A 76 -5.23 -9.02 -7.88
C ALA A 76 -6.13 -8.50 -9.01
N LYS A 77 -6.03 -7.21 -9.37
CA LYS A 77 -6.76 -6.63 -10.51
C LYS A 77 -6.38 -7.27 -11.84
N ILE A 78 -5.10 -7.57 -12.06
CA ILE A 78 -4.63 -8.27 -13.27
C ILE A 78 -5.21 -9.68 -13.33
N GLN A 79 -5.25 -10.39 -12.20
CA GLN A 79 -5.85 -11.72 -12.12
C GLN A 79 -7.36 -11.67 -12.42
N GLN A 80 -8.07 -10.69 -11.87
CA GLN A 80 -9.48 -10.46 -12.18
C GLN A 80 -9.70 -10.17 -13.68
N ALA A 81 -8.89 -9.30 -14.28
CA ALA A 81 -8.95 -9.00 -15.70
C ALA A 81 -8.65 -10.23 -16.57
N ASN A 82 -7.69 -11.08 -16.16
CA ASN A 82 -7.41 -12.34 -16.84
C ASN A 82 -8.59 -13.31 -16.77
N ALA A 83 -9.26 -13.42 -15.61
CA ALA A 83 -10.46 -14.23 -15.46
C ALA A 83 -11.62 -13.71 -16.34
N GLN A 84 -11.84 -12.39 -16.36
CA GLN A 84 -12.81 -11.75 -17.26
C GLN A 84 -12.48 -12.01 -18.73
N SER A 85 -11.20 -11.94 -19.13
CA SER A 85 -10.79 -12.25 -20.50
C SER A 85 -11.09 -13.71 -20.89
N VAL A 86 -10.86 -14.66 -19.98
CA VAL A 86 -11.22 -16.07 -20.20
C VAL A 86 -12.74 -16.24 -20.32
N MET A 87 -13.51 -15.55 -19.47
CA MET A 87 -14.97 -15.55 -19.54
C MET A 87 -15.48 -15.04 -20.89
N VAL A 88 -14.97 -13.90 -21.37
CA VAL A 88 -15.34 -13.35 -22.68
C VAL A 88 -15.02 -14.33 -23.83
N LYS A 89 -13.89 -15.04 -23.75
CA LYS A 89 -13.55 -16.08 -24.74
C LYS A 89 -14.54 -17.24 -24.72
N ASN A 90 -14.92 -17.71 -23.53
CA ASN A 90 -15.89 -18.80 -23.37
C ASN A 90 -17.29 -18.36 -23.85
N MET A 91 -17.74 -17.16 -23.51
CA MET A 91 -19.01 -16.61 -24.01
C MET A 91 -19.02 -16.48 -25.53
N LYS A 92 -17.92 -16.07 -26.14
CA LYS A 92 -17.78 -16.04 -27.61
C LYS A 92 -17.91 -17.44 -28.21
N GLN A 93 -17.39 -18.48 -27.55
CA GLN A 93 -17.51 -19.86 -28.00
C GLN A 93 -18.93 -20.40 -27.84
N VAL A 94 -19.59 -20.09 -26.72
CA VAL A 94 -21.01 -20.39 -26.49
C VAL A 94 -21.89 -19.71 -27.53
N ASN A 95 -21.67 -18.42 -27.82
CA ASN A 95 -22.43 -17.70 -28.83
C ASN A 95 -22.26 -18.31 -30.23
N LYS A 96 -21.05 -18.75 -30.60
CA LYS A 96 -20.82 -19.49 -31.84
C LYS A 96 -21.56 -20.83 -31.89
N MET A 97 -21.65 -21.53 -30.76
CA MET A 97 -22.43 -22.78 -30.68
C MET A 97 -23.91 -22.49 -30.84
N LEU A 98 -24.41 -21.43 -30.21
CA LEU A 98 -25.79 -20.96 -30.34
C LEU A 98 -26.13 -20.58 -31.79
N GLU A 99 -25.23 -19.89 -32.50
CA GLU A 99 -25.37 -19.57 -33.93
C GLU A 99 -25.44 -20.82 -34.81
N HIS A 100 -24.72 -21.89 -34.44
CA HIS A 100 -24.76 -23.17 -35.15
C HIS A 100 -26.07 -23.93 -34.89
N VAL A 101 -26.53 -23.98 -33.64
CA VAL A 101 -27.82 -24.57 -33.24
C VAL A 101 -29.01 -23.78 -33.78
N ASN A 102 -28.89 -22.47 -33.97
CA ASN A 102 -29.94 -21.68 -34.63
C ASN A 102 -30.05 -21.96 -36.13
N LYS A 103 -28.97 -22.47 -36.76
CA LYS A 103 -28.99 -22.93 -38.16
C LYS A 103 -29.51 -24.36 -38.31
N ASP A 104 -29.26 -25.22 -37.32
CA ASP A 104 -29.73 -26.60 -37.25
C ASP A 104 -30.77 -26.74 -36.13
N MET A 105 -32.07 -26.60 -36.41
CA MET A 105 -33.19 -26.60 -35.44
C MET A 105 -33.22 -27.82 -34.47
N ASN A 106 -32.37 -27.86 -33.45
CA ASN A 106 -32.30 -28.94 -32.46
C ASN A 106 -32.40 -28.38 -31.03
N ALA A 107 -33.63 -28.36 -30.49
CA ALA A 107 -33.94 -27.82 -29.16
C ALA A 107 -33.17 -28.51 -28.00
N SER A 108 -32.72 -29.75 -28.20
CA SER A 108 -31.94 -30.52 -27.20
C SER A 108 -30.54 -29.94 -26.98
N GLU A 109 -29.90 -29.39 -28.03
CA GLU A 109 -28.59 -28.77 -27.89
C GLU A 109 -28.68 -27.37 -27.27
N LEU A 110 -29.75 -26.63 -27.56
CA LEU A 110 -30.03 -25.34 -26.94
C LEU A 110 -30.16 -25.46 -25.41
N ALA A 111 -30.89 -26.46 -24.92
CA ALA A 111 -31.04 -26.72 -23.49
C ALA A 111 -29.68 -26.96 -22.81
N LYS A 112 -28.82 -27.80 -23.40
CA LYS A 112 -27.47 -28.07 -22.88
C LYS A 112 -26.56 -26.85 -22.86
N VAL A 113 -26.74 -25.92 -23.80
CA VAL A 113 -25.98 -24.67 -23.83
C VAL A 113 -26.45 -23.71 -22.75
N MET A 114 -27.76 -23.65 -22.47
CA MET A 114 -28.33 -22.83 -21.41
C MET A 114 -27.99 -23.36 -20.01
N ASP A 115 -28.01 -24.67 -19.79
CA ASP A 115 -27.58 -25.27 -18.52
C ASP A 115 -26.11 -24.94 -18.20
N LYS A 116 -25.24 -24.96 -19.21
CA LYS A 116 -23.83 -24.57 -19.07
C LYS A 116 -23.65 -23.08 -18.83
N PHE A 117 -24.54 -22.25 -19.37
CA PHE A 117 -24.54 -20.81 -19.13
C PHE A 117 -24.93 -20.51 -17.68
N GLU A 118 -25.97 -21.19 -17.16
CA GLU A 118 -26.46 -21.03 -15.79
C GLU A 118 -25.40 -21.44 -14.77
N GLN A 119 -24.76 -22.61 -14.95
CA GLN A 119 -23.62 -23.04 -14.12
C GLN A 119 -22.45 -22.04 -14.16
N ALA A 120 -22.13 -21.49 -15.35
CA ALA A 120 -21.04 -20.53 -15.48
C ALA A 120 -21.34 -19.17 -14.84
N PHE A 121 -22.61 -18.83 -14.65
CA PHE A 121 -23.07 -17.56 -14.07
C PHE A 121 -23.20 -17.64 -12.54
N GLU A 122 -23.65 -18.78 -12.00
CA GLU A 122 -23.78 -19.03 -10.56
C GLU A 122 -22.39 -19.02 -9.87
N ASP A 123 -21.37 -19.59 -10.52
CA ASP A 123 -19.97 -19.59 -10.07
C ASP A 123 -19.30 -18.21 -10.04
N PHE A 124 -19.92 -17.22 -10.69
CA PHE A 124 -19.42 -15.84 -10.80
C PHE A 124 -19.95 -14.97 -9.66
N ASP A 125 -21.25 -15.04 -9.38
CA ASP A 125 -21.91 -14.19 -8.37
C ASP A 125 -21.37 -14.45 -6.95
N VAL A 126 -21.11 -15.73 -6.63
CA VAL A 126 -20.54 -16.15 -5.33
C VAL A 126 -19.13 -15.56 -5.10
N LYS A 127 -18.35 -15.28 -6.17
CA LYS A 127 -16.98 -14.76 -6.06
C LYS A 127 -16.91 -13.24 -5.97
N GLU A 128 -17.91 -12.51 -6.46
CA GLU A 128 -17.97 -11.05 -6.37
C GLU A 128 -18.26 -10.58 -4.93
N GLN A 129 -19.17 -11.28 -4.24
CA GLN A 129 -19.58 -10.93 -2.87
C GLN A 129 -18.45 -11.02 -1.82
N VAL A 130 -17.51 -11.95 -2.00
CA VAL A 130 -16.38 -12.15 -1.07
C VAL A 130 -15.28 -11.09 -1.27
N MET A 131 -15.16 -10.52 -2.46
CA MET A 131 -14.10 -9.57 -2.83
C MET A 131 -14.37 -8.14 -2.28
N SER A 132 -15.62 -7.70 -2.27
CA SER A 132 -16.01 -6.33 -1.85
C SER A 132 -15.75 -6.07 -0.35
N ASN A 133 -15.99 -7.06 0.51
CA ASN A 133 -15.88 -6.91 1.96
C ASN A 133 -14.42 -6.79 2.45
N ALA A 134 -13.46 -7.36 1.73
CA ALA A 134 -12.04 -7.31 2.11
C ALA A 134 -11.36 -5.98 1.76
N MET A 135 -11.92 -5.20 0.81
CA MET A 135 -11.25 -4.03 0.24
C MET A 135 -11.49 -2.73 1.02
N ASN A 136 -12.61 -2.64 1.78
CA ASN A 136 -12.99 -1.42 2.52
C ASN A 136 -12.25 -1.22 3.86
N GLN A 137 -11.55 -2.23 4.40
CA GLN A 137 -10.87 -2.14 5.70
C GLN A 137 -9.40 -1.68 5.63
N ALA A 138 -8.79 -1.61 4.44
CA ALA A 138 -7.34 -1.43 4.30
C ALA A 138 -6.86 0.02 4.04
N MET A 139 -7.75 1.01 3.97
CA MET A 139 -7.46 2.35 3.41
C MET A 139 -7.37 3.50 4.44
N ALA A 140 -7.24 3.24 5.73
CA ALA A 140 -7.16 4.29 6.75
C ALA A 140 -5.73 4.54 7.27
N THR A 141 -5.30 5.79 7.11
CA THR A 141 -4.29 6.55 7.88
C THR A 141 -2.79 6.30 7.64
N SER A 142 -2.18 7.25 6.93
CA SER A 142 -0.76 7.63 7.01
C SER A 142 -0.52 8.49 8.25
N ALA A 143 0.42 8.09 9.12
CA ALA A 143 0.70 8.77 10.39
C ALA A 143 1.53 10.07 10.23
N PRO A 144 1.24 11.14 11.00
CA PRO A 144 1.96 12.41 10.98
C PRO A 144 3.05 12.51 12.07
N THR A 145 3.71 13.67 12.07
CA THR A 145 4.87 14.16 12.85
C THR A 145 4.92 13.84 14.36
N GLU A 146 3.81 13.47 15.01
CA GLU A 146 3.79 12.97 16.41
C GLU A 146 4.65 11.72 16.61
N ALA A 147 4.82 10.91 15.56
CA ALA A 147 5.53 9.63 15.63
C ALA A 147 7.00 9.73 16.07
N VAL A 148 7.63 10.91 15.96
CA VAL A 148 9.01 11.16 16.42
C VAL A 148 9.07 11.33 17.94
N HIS A 149 8.22 12.21 18.48
CA HIS A 149 8.15 12.47 19.91
C HIS A 149 7.65 11.24 20.67
N ASP A 150 6.67 10.52 20.10
CA ASP A 150 6.15 9.26 20.67
C ASP A 150 7.23 8.18 20.76
N LEU A 151 8.10 8.07 19.74
CA LEU A 151 9.17 7.08 19.76
C LEU A 151 10.19 7.38 20.87
N LEU A 152 10.57 8.65 21.04
CA LEU A 152 11.52 9.05 22.09
C LEU A 152 10.93 8.81 23.49
N ARG A 153 9.64 9.11 23.68
CA ARG A 153 8.92 8.85 24.93
C ARG A 153 8.84 7.36 25.25
N GLN A 154 8.49 6.54 24.25
CA GLN A 154 8.46 5.08 24.39
C GLN A 154 9.83 4.52 24.80
N ILE A 155 10.92 5.00 24.20
CA ILE A 155 12.28 4.55 24.54
C ILE A 155 12.67 4.95 25.97
N ALA A 156 12.30 6.15 26.42
CA ALA A 156 12.58 6.62 27.78
C ALA A 156 11.79 5.84 28.84
N ASP A 157 10.50 5.61 28.60
CA ASP A 157 9.62 4.87 29.50
C ASP A 157 10.03 3.38 29.60
N GLU A 158 10.37 2.73 28.48
CA GLU A 158 10.84 1.33 28.47
C GLU A 158 12.16 1.13 29.22
N ASN A 159 12.94 2.20 29.44
CA ASN A 159 14.28 2.13 30.01
C ASN A 159 14.46 2.88 31.34
N ASN A 160 13.36 3.34 31.95
CA ASN A 160 13.35 4.12 33.20
C ASN A 160 14.31 5.32 33.17
N LEU A 161 14.35 6.05 32.05
CA LEU A 161 15.19 7.23 31.90
C LEU A 161 14.37 8.49 32.22
N GLU A 162 14.73 9.23 33.29
CA GLU A 162 14.09 10.48 33.70
C GLU A 162 14.49 11.65 32.77
N ILE A 163 13.94 11.68 31.54
CA ILE A 163 14.28 12.69 30.52
C ILE A 163 13.03 13.48 30.07
N ARG A 164 11.88 13.27 30.74
CA ARG A 164 10.59 13.90 30.39
C ARG A 164 10.66 15.43 30.31
N GLU A 165 11.29 16.09 31.28
CA GLU A 165 11.40 17.56 31.28
C GLU A 165 12.30 18.12 30.16
N GLN A 166 13.30 17.35 29.72
CA GLN A 166 14.23 17.79 28.67
C GLN A 166 13.67 17.56 27.26
N LEU A 167 12.79 16.57 27.09
CA LEU A 167 12.10 16.28 25.82
C LEU A 167 11.01 17.30 25.50
N ASP A 168 10.28 17.79 26.50
CA ASP A 168 9.26 18.83 26.34
C ASP A 168 9.87 20.24 26.12
N ALA A 169 11.14 20.44 26.50
CA ALA A 169 11.86 21.70 26.35
C ALA A 169 12.44 21.94 24.95
N ILE A 170 12.43 20.92 24.07
CA ILE A 170 13.00 21.04 22.72
C ILE A 170 11.90 21.52 21.76
N PRO A 171 12.02 22.73 21.17
CA PRO A 171 11.03 23.22 20.24
C PRO A 171 10.95 22.30 19.01
N ASN A 172 9.72 22.04 18.57
CA ASN A 172 9.40 21.21 17.42
C ASN A 172 9.86 21.94 16.13
N ILE A 173 11.13 21.77 15.77
CA ILE A 173 11.67 22.35 14.54
C ILE A 173 11.07 21.56 13.38
N GLN A 174 10.02 22.09 12.77
CA GLN A 174 9.53 21.66 11.47
C GLN A 174 10.62 21.88 10.43
N HIS A 175 11.46 20.87 10.19
CA HIS A 175 12.18 20.78 8.94
C HIS A 175 11.18 20.39 7.85
N THR A 176 10.50 21.39 7.27
CA THR A 176 9.81 21.22 6.00
C THR A 176 10.84 20.92 4.92
N ILE A 177 11.09 19.64 4.65
CA ILE A 177 11.75 19.22 3.42
C ILE A 177 10.74 19.45 2.31
N GLN A 178 10.81 20.63 1.70
CA GLN A 178 10.00 20.97 0.54
C GLN A 178 10.55 20.21 -0.66
N THR A 179 9.86 19.16 -1.08
CA THR A 179 10.08 18.52 -2.37
C THR A 179 9.75 19.54 -3.48
N PRO A 180 10.59 19.73 -4.52
CA PRO A 180 10.38 20.74 -5.57
C PRO A 180 9.01 20.67 -6.25
N ALA A 181 8.39 19.49 -6.28
CA ALA A 181 7.08 19.25 -6.90
C ALA A 181 5.88 19.82 -6.13
N GLN A 182 6.02 20.15 -4.84
CA GLN A 182 4.91 20.69 -4.01
C GLN A 182 4.88 22.22 -3.95
N GLN A 183 5.97 22.91 -4.31
CA GLN A 183 5.99 24.37 -4.38
C GLN A 183 5.20 24.90 -5.58
N GLU A 184 5.27 24.22 -6.74
CA GLU A 184 4.56 24.67 -7.95
C GLU A 184 3.03 24.55 -7.80
N THR A 185 2.54 23.47 -7.21
CA THR A 185 1.10 23.26 -7.00
C THR A 185 0.52 24.26 -6.00
N ALA A 186 1.23 24.58 -4.92
CA ALA A 186 0.79 25.59 -3.94
C ALA A 186 0.78 27.01 -4.54
N ALA A 187 1.81 27.35 -5.34
CA ALA A 187 1.89 28.65 -6.01
C ALA A 187 0.79 28.83 -7.08
N GLN A 188 0.46 27.78 -7.83
CA GLN A 188 -0.63 27.80 -8.82
C GLN A 188 -2.00 27.92 -8.16
N SER A 189 -2.22 27.22 -7.04
CA SER A 189 -3.47 27.26 -6.27
C SER A 189 -3.77 28.68 -5.76
N ASN A 190 -2.77 29.35 -5.19
CA ASN A 190 -2.91 30.72 -4.69
C ASN A 190 -3.16 31.73 -5.83
N ARG A 191 -2.54 31.52 -7.00
CA ARG A 191 -2.73 32.39 -8.17
C ARG A 191 -4.13 32.25 -8.79
N LEU A 192 -4.67 31.04 -8.81
CA LEU A 192 -6.05 30.76 -9.22
C LEU A 192 -7.08 31.33 -8.24
N ALA A 193 -6.80 31.29 -6.94
CA ALA A 193 -7.67 31.89 -5.92
C ALA A 193 -7.72 33.42 -6.03
N ALA A 194 -6.60 34.08 -6.32
CA ALA A 194 -6.53 35.53 -6.51
C ALA A 194 -7.31 36.01 -7.74
N LEU A 195 -7.39 35.19 -8.80
CA LEU A 195 -8.15 35.50 -10.02
C LEU A 195 -9.65 35.20 -9.90
N ARG A 196 -10.09 34.50 -8.86
CA ARG A 196 -11.53 34.28 -8.57
C ARG A 196 -12.16 35.40 -7.75
N HIS A 197 -11.35 36.28 -7.18
CA HIS A 197 -11.77 37.40 -6.33
C HIS A 197 -11.45 38.78 -6.94
N ALA A 198 -11.07 38.84 -8.22
CA ALA A 198 -10.95 40.06 -9.03
C ALA A 198 -11.98 39.99 -10.17
#